data_AF-A0A3N5JTR2-F1
#
_entry.id   AF-A0A3N5JTR2-F1
#
_cell.length_a   1.000
_cell.length_b   1.000
_cell.length_c   1.000
_cell.angle_alpha   90.00
_cell.angle_beta   90.00
_cell.angle_gamma   90.00
#
_symmetry.space_group_name_H-M   'P 1'
#
loop_
_entity.id
_entity.type
_entity.pdbx_description
1 polymer ?
#
loop_
_entity_poly.entity_id
_entity_poly.type
_entity_poly.pdbx_seq_one_letter_code
_entity_poly.pdbx_strand_id
1 'polypeptide(L)' 'MTANGEPGLNYLCAGYKLFFSHCRPFIAEVAAQWRLHNLSKREHIATQEQAPLKIGRNEPCPCGSGLKYKNCCLHRS' A
#
# COMPACT_ATOMS: atom_id res chain seq x y z
N MET A 1 16.39 -9.45 31.28
CA MET A 1 17.06 -9.92 32.51
C MET A 1 16.60 -11.34 32.77
N THR A 2 17.51 -12.25 33.11
CA THR A 2 17.17 -13.64 33.45
C THR A 2 17.33 -13.89 34.93
N ALA A 3 16.44 -14.73 35.45
CA ALA A 3 16.82 -15.70 36.48
C ALA A 3 16.49 -17.15 36.01
N ASN A 4 15.45 -17.36 35.19
CA ASN A 4 14.93 -18.67 34.73
C ASN A 4 14.71 -18.73 33.20
N GLY A 5 15.66 -18.24 32.41
CA GLY A 5 15.65 -18.28 30.94
C GLY A 5 17.08 -18.15 30.45
N GLU A 6 17.42 -18.78 29.33
CA GLU A 6 18.82 -18.82 28.86
C GLU A 6 19.39 -17.42 28.63
N PRO A 7 20.69 -17.19 28.92
CA PRO A 7 21.34 -15.91 28.69
C PRO A 7 21.13 -15.45 27.24
N GLY A 8 20.53 -14.27 27.06
CA GLY A 8 20.23 -13.70 25.75
C GLY A 8 18.81 -14.00 25.21
N LEU A 9 18.02 -14.81 25.91
CA LEU A 9 16.66 -15.13 25.48
C LEU A 9 15.59 -14.37 26.29
N ASN A 10 14.52 -13.93 25.61
CA ASN A 10 13.38 -13.31 26.26
C ASN A 10 12.66 -14.34 27.16
N TYR A 11 12.24 -13.93 28.36
CA TYR A 11 11.54 -14.81 29.32
C TYR A 11 10.25 -15.44 28.77
N LEU A 12 9.62 -14.81 27.77
CA LEU A 12 8.42 -15.32 27.08
C LEU A 12 8.74 -16.22 25.90
N CYS A 13 10.01 -16.54 25.62
CA CYS A 13 10.37 -17.22 24.38
C CYS A 13 9.64 -18.55 24.19
N ALA A 14 9.48 -19.36 25.23
CA ALA A 14 8.71 -20.61 25.15
C ALA A 14 7.24 -20.34 24.77
N GLY A 15 6.62 -19.33 25.40
CA GLY A 15 5.24 -18.92 25.08
C GLY A 15 5.10 -18.40 23.65
N TYR A 16 6.03 -17.57 23.19
CA TYR A 16 6.03 -17.08 21.81
C TYR A 16 6.24 -18.20 20.80
N LYS A 17 7.15 -19.15 21.06
CA LYS A 17 7.34 -20.33 20.20
C LYS A 17 6.05 -21.11 20.05
N LEU A 18 5.34 -21.37 21.15
CA LEU A 18 4.06 -22.09 21.11
C LEU A 18 2.98 -21.30 20.36
N PHE A 19 2.76 -20.05 20.75
CA PHE A 19 1.76 -19.16 20.15
C PHE A 19 1.98 -19.03 18.64
N PHE A 20 3.19 -18.66 18.21
CA PHE A 20 3.46 -18.47 16.80
C PHE A 20 3.46 -19.77 16.01
N SER A 21 3.82 -20.91 16.60
CA SER A 21 3.70 -22.20 15.90
C SER A 21 2.23 -22.55 15.63
N HIS A 22 1.35 -22.29 16.61
CA HIS A 22 -0.09 -22.51 16.47
C HIS A 22 -0.76 -21.54 15.49
N CYS A 23 -0.42 -20.25 15.55
CA CYS A 23 -1.03 -19.22 14.70
C CYS A 23 -0.49 -19.22 13.26
N ARG A 24 0.74 -19.71 13.04
CA ARG A 24 1.41 -19.67 11.72
C ARG A 24 0.60 -20.27 10.56
N PRO A 25 -0.04 -21.45 10.63
CA PRO A 25 -0.81 -21.98 9.51
C PRO A 25 -1.94 -21.04 9.07
N PHE A 26 -2.70 -20.49 10.02
CA PHE A 26 -3.79 -19.57 9.73
C PHE A 26 -3.30 -18.26 9.11
N ILE A 27 -2.24 -17.67 9.68
CA ILE A 27 -1.64 -16.44 9.15
C ILE A 27 -1.07 -16.69 7.75
N ALA A 28 -0.47 -17.85 7.51
CA ALA A 28 0.07 -18.21 6.20
C ALA A 28 -1.05 -18.34 5.15
N GLU A 29 -2.19 -18.89 5.53
CA GLU A 29 -3.37 -18.99 4.67
C GLU A 29 -3.94 -17.62 4.32
N VAL A 30 -4.16 -16.75 5.31
CA VAL A 30 -4.61 -15.37 5.09
C VAL A 30 -3.64 -14.62 4.17
N ALA A 31 -2.33 -14.78 4.38
CA ALA A 31 -1.31 -14.18 3.53
C ALA A 31 -1.35 -14.74 2.09
N ALA A 32 -1.65 -16.03 1.91
CA ALA A 32 -1.80 -16.64 0.59
C ALA A 32 -3.02 -16.08 -0.15
N GLN A 33 -4.16 -15.99 0.53
CA GLN A 33 -5.38 -15.40 -0.04
C GLN A 33 -5.16 -13.93 -0.43
N TRP A 34 -4.48 -13.14 0.43
CA TRP A 34 -4.13 -11.77 0.11
C TRP A 34 -3.28 -11.66 -1.16
N ARG A 35 -2.26 -12.53 -1.31
CA ARG A 35 -1.42 -12.53 -2.53
C ARG A 35 -2.24 -12.80 -3.78
N LEU A 36 -3.12 -13.81 -3.77
CA LEU A 36 -3.98 -14.13 -4.91
C LEU A 36 -4.91 -12.97 -5.28
N HIS A 37 -5.57 -12.38 -4.27
CA HIS A 37 -6.46 -11.23 -4.50
C HIS A 37 -5.71 -9.97 -4.99
N ASN A 38 -4.45 -9.78 -4.60
CA ASN A 38 -3.66 -8.65 -5.09
C ASN A 38 -3.07 -8.89 -6.50
N LEU A 39 -2.92 -10.13 -6.94
CA LEU A 39 -2.56 -10.43 -8.33
C LEU A 39 -3.70 -10.04 -9.27
N SER A 40 -4.95 -10.44 -8.97
CA SER A 40 -6.11 -10.03 -9.78
C SER A 40 -6.34 -8.51 -9.77
N LYS A 41 -6.11 -7.85 -8.62
CA LYS A 41 -6.18 -6.38 -8.54
C LYS A 41 -5.13 -5.67 -9.41
N ARG A 42 -3.93 -6.24 -9.59
CA ARG A 42 -2.89 -5.68 -10.47
C ARG A 42 -3.27 -5.74 -11.94
N GLU A 43 -3.94 -6.81 -12.38
CA GLU A 43 -4.42 -6.94 -13.75
C GLU A 43 -5.49 -5.89 -14.07
N HIS A 44 -6.40 -5.61 -13.13
CA HIS A 44 -7.42 -4.57 -13.32
C HIS A 44 -6.86 -3.14 -13.37
N ILE A 45 -5.76 -2.83 -12.68
CA ILE A 45 -5.14 -1.49 -12.72
C ILE A 45 -4.41 -1.25 -14.05
N ALA A 46 -3.85 -2.29 -14.67
CA ALA A 46 -3.18 -2.18 -15.97
C ALA A 46 -4.14 -1.85 -17.13
N THR A 47 -5.43 -2.18 -16.98
CA THR A 47 -6.46 -1.97 -18.02
C THR A 47 -7.37 -0.77 -17.73
N GLN A 48 -7.22 -0.09 -16.57
CA GLN A 48 -7.94 1.16 -16.35
C GLN A 48 -7.29 2.25 -17.20
N GLU A 49 -7.99 2.65 -18.26
CA GLU A 49 -7.74 3.87 -19.03
C GLU A 49 -7.35 4.99 -18.07
N GLN A 50 -6.23 5.64 -18.37
CA GLN A 50 -5.72 6.76 -17.60
C GLN A 50 -6.87 7.73 -17.34
N ALA A 51 -7.30 7.84 -16.08
CA ALA A 51 -8.30 8.80 -15.69
C ALA A 51 -7.86 10.17 -16.24
N PRO A 52 -8.77 10.95 -16.87
CA PRO A 52 -8.40 12.24 -17.44
C PRO A 52 -7.63 13.01 -16.38
N LEU A 53 -6.43 13.48 -16.76
CA LEU A 53 -5.54 14.21 -15.87
C LEU A 53 -6.35 15.29 -15.16
N LYS A 54 -6.61 15.08 -13.87
CA LYS A 54 -7.34 16.04 -13.03
C LYS A 54 -6.41 17.21 -12.78
N ILE A 55 -6.33 18.12 -13.74
CA ILE A 55 -5.52 19.32 -13.61
C ILE A 55 -6.18 20.26 -12.60
N GLY A 56 -5.41 20.63 -11.57
CA GLY A 56 -5.86 21.56 -10.55
C GLY A 56 -6.07 22.95 -11.14
N ARG A 57 -7.12 23.65 -10.67
CA ARG A 57 -7.46 25.02 -11.12
C ARG A 57 -6.28 26.00 -11.08
N ASN A 58 -5.35 25.84 -10.15
CA ASN A 58 -4.17 26.72 -9.98
C ASN A 58 -2.87 26.16 -10.58
N GLU A 59 -2.87 24.95 -11.15
CA GLU A 59 -1.69 24.32 -11.74
C GLU A 59 -1.26 25.01 -13.04
N PRO A 60 0.01 24.89 -13.47
CA PRO A 60 0.46 25.39 -14.77
C PRO A 60 -0.40 24.80 -15.91
N CYS A 61 -0.79 25.65 -16.85
CA CYS A 61 -1.65 25.25 -17.95
C CYS A 61 -0.89 24.40 -18.98
N PRO A 62 -1.44 23.24 -19.43
CA PRO A 62 -0.72 22.29 -20.26
C PRO A 62 -0.57 22.75 -21.72
N CYS A 63 -1.20 23.86 -22.11
CA CYS A 63 -1.02 24.48 -23.42
C CYS A 63 0.30 25.24 -23.57
N GLY A 64 1.15 25.27 -22.54
CA GLY A 64 2.47 25.92 -22.59
C GLY A 64 2.43 27.45 -22.43
N SER A 65 1.31 28.03 -22.02
CA SER A 65 1.15 29.49 -21.86
C SER A 65 1.90 30.09 -20.67
N GLY A 66 2.40 29.26 -19.75
CA GLY A 66 2.99 29.70 -18.49
C GLY A 66 1.99 30.24 -17.45
N LEU A 67 0.69 30.25 -17.77
CA LEU A 67 -0.38 30.72 -16.89
C LEU A 67 -0.96 29.57 -16.04
N LYS A 68 -1.63 29.90 -14.94
CA LYS A 68 -2.46 28.93 -14.19
C LYS A 68 -3.63 28.45 -15.05
N TYR A 69 -4.01 27.17 -14.94
CA TYR A 69 -5.08 26.56 -15.74
C TYR A 69 -6.37 27.38 -15.71
N LYS A 70 -6.76 27.88 -14.52
CA LYS A 70 -7.87 28.82 -14.39
C LYS A 70 -7.75 30.01 -15.32
N ASN A 71 -6.62 30.68 -15.36
CA ASN A 71 -6.48 31.93 -16.10
C ASN A 71 -6.19 31.71 -17.58
N CYS A 72 -6.29 30.47 -18.08
CA CYS A 72 -5.97 30.13 -19.46
C CYS A 72 -7.07 29.26 -20.06
N CYS A 73 -6.83 27.95 -20.23
CA CYS A 73 -7.77 27.05 -20.90
C CYS A 73 -9.12 26.87 -20.18
N LEU A 74 -9.24 27.23 -18.89
CA LEU A 74 -10.52 27.13 -18.18
C LEU A 74 -11.50 28.29 -18.50
N HIS A 75 -11.01 29.48 -18.85
CA HIS A 75 -11.85 30.65 -19.20
C HIS A 75 -11.76 31.03 -20.69
N ARG A 76 -11.10 30.22 -21.52
CA ARG A 76 -11.16 30.37 -22.98
C ARG A 76 -12.54 29.86 -23.46
N SER A 77 -13.52 30.76 -23.48
CA SER A 77 -14.76 30.63 -24.26
C SER A 77 -14.48 30.86 -25.74
#